data_AF-A0A6U3QZR2-F1
#
_entry.id   AF-A0A6U3QZR2-F1
#
_cell.length_a   1.000
_cell.length_b   1.000
_cell.length_c   1.000
_cell.angle_alpha   90.00
_cell.angle_beta   90.00
_cell.angle_gamma   90.00
#
_symmetry.space_group_name_H-M   'P 1'
#
loop_
_entity.id
_entity.type
_entity.pdbx_description
1 polymer ?
#
loop_
_entity_poly.entity_id
_entity_poly.type
_entity_poly.pdbx_seq_one_letter_code
_entity_poly.pdbx_strand_id
1 'polypeptide(L)'
;MVNILKNVQSTLFSDRLAAAVGGRYDPAMRRSVQTVLMYEANRIVQEKYDTLRPFQRKSILFDTCTDLLNSLHFIPEYLRGEILFRTVTGKVPLSPELVWRRMKVIDKEISKSILSAITPFLKEGKSHDDVCEDFIQHQYETLSGVQGKIHPALWEYGHLNIFLAYRMYYKGDSIDTDLPPADSIREIIVPTERPEELKPPKRRKSSQQQQGGIKKKKTQQVEEESSTTEMQPEERISLLKEVRLYLDVLCDFKGVVPQGELDQIKKELFDCLPPLPANEKDISGIKKLKMDIEPEEQGSQSNESAVVFSNTGR
;
A
#
# COMPACT_ATOMS: atom_id res chain seq x y z
N MET A 1 33.59 9.13 29.46
CA MET A 1 32.34 9.49 30.16
C MET A 1 31.20 8.96 29.34
N VAL A 2 30.64 7.82 29.73
CA VAL A 2 29.48 7.22 29.06
C VAL A 2 28.26 7.94 29.60
N ASN A 3 27.62 8.77 28.78
CA ASN A 3 26.33 9.36 29.11
C ASN A 3 25.31 8.23 29.21
N ILE A 4 25.10 7.74 30.43
CA ILE A 4 23.93 6.94 30.78
C ILE A 4 22.75 7.91 30.78
N LEU A 5 22.26 8.23 29.58
CA LEU A 5 20.98 8.86 29.40
C LEU A 5 19.96 7.84 29.91
N LYS A 6 19.49 8.05 31.15
CA LYS A 6 18.30 7.38 31.64
C LYS A 6 17.23 7.56 30.57
N ASN A 7 16.77 6.43 30.02
CA ASN A 7 15.78 6.37 28.96
C ASN A 7 14.46 6.91 29.51
N VAL A 8 14.30 8.23 29.52
CA VAL A 8 13.03 8.88 29.83
C VAL A 8 12.12 8.51 28.67
N GLN A 9 11.28 7.50 28.88
CA GLN A 9 10.26 7.13 27.91
C GLN A 9 9.41 8.37 27.65
N SER A 10 9.55 8.99 26.47
CA SER A 10 8.69 10.09 26.11
C SER A 10 7.26 9.58 25.97
N THR A 11 6.34 10.32 26.57
CA THR A 11 4.92 9.98 26.58
C THR A 11 4.21 10.40 25.29
N LEU A 12 4.82 11.27 24.48
CA LEU A 12 4.20 11.78 23.26
C LEU A 12 4.45 10.84 22.07
N PHE A 13 3.42 10.65 21.24
CA PHE A 13 3.52 9.85 20.02
C PHE A 13 4.65 10.33 19.09
N SER A 14 4.76 11.65 18.86
CA SER A 14 5.78 12.22 17.97
C SER A 14 7.20 11.84 18.38
N ASP A 15 7.49 11.84 19.68
CA ASP A 15 8.83 11.53 20.19
C ASP A 15 9.12 10.03 20.11
N ARG A 16 8.13 9.18 20.40
CA ARG A 16 8.27 7.72 20.21
C ARG A 16 8.56 7.37 18.76
N LEU A 17 7.79 7.96 17.83
CA LEU A 17 7.99 7.74 16.41
C LEU A 17 9.35 8.28 15.96
N ALA A 18 9.74 9.48 16.40
CA ALA A 18 11.05 10.06 16.10
C ALA A 18 12.18 9.14 16.59
N ALA A 19 12.09 8.63 17.82
CA ALA A 19 13.07 7.69 18.35
C ALA A 19 13.14 6.39 17.52
N ALA A 20 11.98 5.82 17.16
CA ALA A 20 11.90 4.57 16.40
C ALA A 20 12.51 4.66 14.98
N VAL A 21 12.49 5.85 14.36
CA VAL A 21 13.10 6.12 13.05
C VAL A 21 14.50 6.74 13.12
N GLY A 22 15.11 6.80 14.32
CA GLY A 22 16.45 7.36 14.51
C GLY A 22 16.53 8.89 14.39
N GLY A 23 15.42 9.58 14.62
CA GLY A 23 15.31 11.04 14.69
C GLY A 23 15.28 11.75 13.34
N ARG A 24 15.28 11.00 12.22
CA ARG A 24 15.27 11.56 10.86
C ARG A 24 14.26 10.84 9.98
N TYR A 25 13.47 11.61 9.27
CA TYR A 25 12.54 11.10 8.28
C TYR A 25 13.20 10.98 6.90
N ASP A 26 12.98 9.86 6.23
CA ASP A 26 13.31 9.65 4.83
C ASP A 26 12.03 9.32 4.03
N PRO A 27 11.86 9.82 2.78
CA PRO A 27 10.70 9.48 1.95
C PRO A 27 10.46 7.97 1.75
N ALA A 28 11.49 7.13 1.82
CA ALA A 28 11.34 5.67 1.80
C ALA A 28 10.50 5.16 2.99
N MET A 29 10.50 5.88 4.12
CA MET A 29 9.72 5.57 5.32
C MET A 29 8.24 5.93 5.21
N ARG A 30 7.81 6.62 4.15
CA ARG A 30 6.44 7.16 4.02
C ARG A 30 5.36 6.13 4.32
N ARG A 31 5.47 4.91 3.78
CA ARG A 31 4.48 3.85 4.00
C ARG A 31 4.51 3.31 5.42
N SER A 32 5.70 3.14 6.00
CA SER A 32 5.87 2.71 7.37
C SER A 32 5.28 3.70 8.38
N VAL A 33 5.58 4.99 8.19
CA VAL A 33 5.00 6.07 9.00
C VAL A 33 3.48 6.17 8.83
N GLN A 34 2.98 6.03 7.60
CA GLN A 34 1.54 5.97 7.33
C GLN A 34 0.86 4.82 8.09
N THR A 35 1.46 3.62 8.14
CA THR A 35 0.96 2.48 8.92
C THR A 35 0.88 2.80 10.41
N VAL A 36 1.96 3.34 10.98
CA VAL A 36 2.03 3.69 12.40
C VAL A 36 1.01 4.77 12.78
N LEU A 37 0.82 5.78 11.93
CA LEU A 37 -0.20 6.82 12.12
C LEU A 37 -1.60 6.22 12.20
N MET A 38 -1.94 5.32 11.28
CA MET A 38 -3.25 4.64 11.28
C MET A 38 -3.43 3.75 12.51
N TYR A 39 -2.37 3.08 12.96
CA TYR A 39 -2.38 2.25 14.15
C TYR A 39 -2.60 3.08 15.42
N GLU A 40 -1.82 4.15 15.60
CA GLU A 40 -1.96 5.03 16.75
C GLU A 40 -3.30 5.75 16.77
N ALA A 41 -3.73 6.29 15.62
CA ALA A 41 -5.04 6.92 15.51
C ALA A 41 -6.15 5.95 15.93
N ASN A 42 -6.05 4.66 15.57
CA ASN A 42 -7.00 3.66 16.01
C ASN A 42 -6.97 3.45 17.53
N ARG A 43 -5.78 3.32 18.15
CA ARG A 43 -5.66 3.22 19.62
C ARG A 43 -6.34 4.39 20.32
N ILE A 44 -6.19 5.59 19.77
CA ILE A 44 -6.77 6.83 20.29
C ILE A 44 -8.32 6.82 20.22
N VAL A 45 -8.90 6.43 19.07
CA VAL A 45 -10.37 6.58 18.85
C VAL A 45 -11.20 5.32 19.13
N GLN A 46 -10.57 4.18 19.39
CA GLN A 46 -11.25 2.89 19.48
C GLN A 46 -12.35 2.85 20.54
N GLU A 47 -12.13 3.49 21.70
CA GLU A 47 -13.11 3.55 22.79
C GLU A 47 -14.42 4.25 22.39
N LYS A 48 -14.36 5.16 21.40
CA LYS A 48 -15.54 5.90 20.93
C LYS A 48 -16.35 5.14 19.88
N TYR A 49 -15.81 4.08 19.28
CA TYR A 49 -16.44 3.43 18.13
C TYR A 49 -17.86 2.96 18.39
N ASP A 50 -18.15 2.44 19.57
CA ASP A 50 -19.48 1.91 19.90
C ASP A 50 -20.57 2.98 19.91
N THR A 51 -20.20 4.24 20.15
CA THR A 51 -21.11 5.39 20.14
C THR A 51 -21.29 6.03 18.75
N LEU A 52 -20.40 5.71 17.80
CA LEU A 52 -20.33 6.37 16.50
C LEU A 52 -20.91 5.50 15.37
N ARG A 53 -21.57 6.15 14.40
CA ARG A 53 -22.03 5.50 13.16
C ARG A 53 -20.83 5.11 12.28
N PRO A 54 -20.96 4.12 11.38
CA PRO A 54 -19.84 3.67 10.56
C PRO A 54 -19.12 4.75 9.74
N PHE A 55 -19.82 5.76 9.22
CA PHE A 55 -19.15 6.87 8.50
C PHE A 55 -18.37 7.78 9.46
N GLN A 56 -18.92 8.04 10.65
CA GLN A 56 -18.31 8.84 11.70
C GLN A 56 -17.01 8.20 12.20
N ARG A 57 -16.99 6.87 12.35
CA ARG A 57 -15.78 6.10 12.71
C ARG A 57 -14.64 6.28 11.70
N LYS A 58 -14.99 6.34 10.41
CA LYS A 58 -13.99 6.54 9.33
C LYS A 58 -13.47 7.97 9.34
N SER A 59 -14.36 8.95 9.46
CA SER A 59 -13.99 10.37 9.53
C SER A 59 -13.10 10.66 10.74
N ILE A 60 -13.53 10.28 11.95
CA ILE A 60 -12.75 10.55 13.17
C ILE A 60 -11.36 9.90 13.13
N LEU A 61 -11.25 8.68 12.58
CA LEU A 61 -9.96 8.01 12.40
C LEU A 61 -9.04 8.78 11.43
N PHE A 62 -9.59 9.23 10.30
CA PHE A 62 -8.85 10.02 9.31
C PHE A 62 -8.40 11.38 9.84
N ASP A 63 -9.29 12.09 10.54
CA ASP A 63 -8.99 13.38 11.16
C ASP A 63 -7.90 13.21 12.23
N THR A 64 -8.00 12.16 13.04
CA THR A 64 -6.97 11.81 14.04
C THR A 64 -5.62 11.50 13.37
N CYS A 65 -5.59 10.78 12.25
CA CYS A 65 -4.35 10.57 11.49
C CYS A 65 -3.73 11.89 11.02
N THR A 66 -4.56 12.84 10.58
CA THR A 66 -4.13 14.16 10.11
C THR A 66 -3.58 15.00 11.25
N ASP A 67 -4.24 14.99 12.41
CA ASP A 67 -3.77 15.68 13.61
C ASP A 67 -2.45 15.12 14.13
N LEU A 68 -2.32 13.79 14.19
CA LEU A 68 -1.06 13.14 14.56
C LEU A 68 0.05 13.51 13.60
N LEU A 69 -0.20 13.47 12.29
CA LEU A 69 0.77 13.87 11.27
C LEU A 69 1.22 15.34 11.45
N ASN A 70 0.30 16.23 11.77
CA ASN A 70 0.60 17.65 12.00
C ASN A 70 1.48 17.87 13.24
N SER A 71 1.46 16.95 14.21
CA SER A 71 2.34 16.99 15.40
C SER A 71 3.77 16.50 15.15
N LEU A 72 4.05 15.87 14.00
CA LEU A 72 5.36 15.28 13.68
C LEU A 72 6.36 16.35 13.22
N HIS A 73 6.80 17.22 14.14
CA HIS A 73 7.67 18.36 13.83
C HIS A 73 9.08 17.97 13.34
N PHE A 74 9.53 16.73 13.60
CA PHE A 74 10.78 16.21 13.05
C PHE A 74 10.70 15.92 11.54
N ILE A 75 9.48 15.87 10.98
CA ILE A 75 9.24 15.71 9.55
C ILE A 75 9.05 17.10 8.94
N PRO A 76 9.83 17.48 7.91
CA PRO A 76 9.63 18.74 7.21
C PRO A 76 8.20 18.90 6.70
N GLU A 77 7.63 20.10 6.83
CA GLU A 77 6.22 20.37 6.49
C GLU A 77 5.87 19.99 5.05
N TYR A 78 6.77 20.24 4.10
CA TYR A 78 6.57 19.90 2.69
C TYR A 78 6.50 18.39 2.43
N LEU A 79 7.05 17.55 3.33
CA LEU A 79 6.96 16.09 3.24
C LEU A 79 5.77 15.53 4.01
N ARG A 80 5.31 16.21 5.07
CA ARG A 80 4.19 15.73 5.90
C ARG A 80 2.94 15.47 5.06
N GLY A 81 2.55 16.41 4.20
CA GLY A 81 1.38 16.24 3.32
C GLY A 81 1.45 14.99 2.42
N GLU A 82 2.65 14.57 2.02
CA GLU A 82 2.82 13.41 1.14
C GLU A 82 2.57 12.07 1.85
N ILE A 83 2.67 12.04 3.19
CA ILE A 83 2.46 10.84 4.00
C ILE A 83 1.01 10.36 3.90
N LEU A 84 0.03 11.25 3.70
CA LEU A 84 -1.37 10.87 3.51
C LEU A 84 -1.75 10.70 2.03
N PHE A 85 -0.79 10.55 1.12
CA PHE A 85 -1.08 10.17 -0.26
C PHE A 85 -1.20 8.65 -0.43
N ARG A 86 -2.19 8.25 -1.24
CA ARG A 86 -2.38 6.88 -1.71
C ARG A 86 -1.20 6.41 -2.54
N THR A 87 -0.72 7.21 -3.50
CA THR A 87 0.42 6.90 -4.38
C THR A 87 1.38 8.10 -4.44
N VAL A 88 2.68 7.86 -4.63
CA VAL A 88 3.66 8.97 -4.75
C VAL A 88 3.43 9.70 -6.07
N THR A 89 3.31 8.94 -7.17
CA THR A 89 3.22 9.46 -8.54
C THR A 89 1.95 10.25 -8.81
N GLY A 90 0.81 9.78 -8.30
CA GLY A 90 -0.48 10.43 -8.55
C GLY A 90 -0.84 11.53 -7.55
N LYS A 91 -0.09 11.67 -6.44
CA LYS A 91 -0.41 12.57 -5.31
C LYS A 91 -1.88 12.52 -4.88
N VAL A 92 -2.53 11.36 -5.06
CA VAL A 92 -3.94 11.17 -4.74
C VAL A 92 -4.07 11.07 -3.22
N PRO A 93 -4.85 11.91 -2.53
CA PRO A 93 -5.01 11.82 -1.09
C PRO A 93 -5.68 10.50 -0.69
N LEU A 94 -5.35 10.02 0.51
CA LEU A 94 -6.08 8.93 1.13
C LEU A 94 -7.50 9.38 1.45
N SER A 95 -8.48 8.51 1.18
CA SER A 95 -9.85 8.73 1.64
C SER A 95 -10.07 8.09 3.02
N PRO A 96 -11.05 8.58 3.81
CA PRO A 96 -11.44 7.95 5.08
C PRO A 96 -11.76 6.45 4.95
N GLU A 97 -12.40 6.03 3.85
CA GLU A 97 -12.69 4.61 3.58
C GLU A 97 -11.43 3.78 3.38
N LEU A 98 -10.39 4.34 2.76
CA LEU A 98 -9.15 3.62 2.52
C LEU A 98 -8.31 3.51 3.79
N VAL A 99 -8.25 4.58 4.59
CA VAL A 99 -7.61 4.55 5.92
C VAL A 99 -8.26 3.49 6.80
N TRP A 100 -9.60 3.48 6.89
CA TRP A 100 -10.33 2.48 7.66
C TRP A 100 -10.04 1.04 7.20
N ARG A 101 -10.03 0.80 5.89
CA ARG A 101 -9.73 -0.53 5.33
C ARG A 101 -8.31 -0.98 5.66
N ARG A 102 -7.33 -0.09 5.51
CA ARG A 102 -5.93 -0.40 5.80
C ARG A 102 -5.72 -0.66 7.29
N MET A 103 -6.23 0.21 8.15
CA MET A 103 -6.19 0.04 9.61
C MET A 103 -6.67 -1.35 10.04
N LYS A 104 -7.81 -1.81 9.51
CA LYS A 104 -8.38 -3.13 9.87
C LYS A 104 -7.51 -4.33 9.50
N VAL A 105 -6.54 -4.15 8.62
CA VAL A 105 -5.66 -5.22 8.16
C VAL A 105 -4.33 -5.22 8.92
N ILE A 106 -3.92 -4.11 9.54
CA ILE A 106 -2.63 -3.98 10.23
C ILE A 106 -2.45 -5.07 11.31
N ASP A 107 -3.38 -5.20 12.26
CA ASP A 107 -3.28 -6.21 13.33
C ASP A 107 -3.17 -7.64 12.79
N LYS A 108 -3.95 -7.93 11.74
CA LYS A 108 -3.94 -9.24 11.09
C LYS A 108 -2.61 -9.50 10.39
N GLU A 109 -2.05 -8.48 9.74
CA GLU A 109 -0.75 -8.60 9.09
C GLU A 109 0.36 -8.76 10.12
N ILE A 110 0.44 -7.93 11.17
CA ILE A 110 1.42 -8.10 12.25
C ILE A 110 1.35 -9.53 12.81
N SER A 111 0.15 -10.00 13.15
CA SER A 111 -0.05 -11.33 13.72
C SER A 111 0.39 -12.45 12.76
N LYS A 112 0.07 -12.32 11.47
CA LYS A 112 0.30 -13.38 10.48
C LYS A 112 1.71 -13.38 9.93
N SER A 113 2.26 -12.21 9.55
CA SER A 113 3.54 -12.10 8.85
C SER A 113 4.72 -11.82 9.76
N ILE A 114 4.52 -11.08 10.86
CA ILE A 114 5.61 -10.68 11.75
C ILE A 114 5.71 -11.64 12.94
N LEU A 115 4.65 -11.80 13.74
CA LEU A 115 4.72 -12.60 14.97
C LEU A 115 5.10 -14.06 14.71
N SER A 116 4.53 -14.66 13.65
CA SER A 116 4.86 -16.03 13.24
C SER A 116 6.34 -16.19 12.84
N ALA A 117 6.91 -15.18 12.18
CA ALA A 117 8.26 -15.22 11.63
C ALA A 117 9.32 -14.73 12.61
N ILE A 118 8.97 -13.89 13.60
CA ILE A 118 9.91 -13.38 14.60
C ILE A 118 10.14 -14.35 15.76
N THR A 119 9.22 -15.29 15.99
CA THR A 119 9.28 -16.27 17.08
C THR A 119 10.64 -17.00 17.18
N PRO A 120 11.30 -17.44 16.09
CA PRO A 120 12.62 -18.09 16.17
C PRO A 120 13.76 -17.19 16.69
N PHE A 121 13.57 -15.87 16.66
CA PHE A 121 14.55 -14.87 17.08
C PHE A 121 14.39 -14.48 18.56
N LEU A 122 13.27 -14.87 19.19
CA LEU A 122 12.98 -14.62 20.62
C LEU A 122 13.86 -15.51 21.52
N LYS A 123 15.12 -15.12 21.67
CA LYS A 123 16.10 -15.79 22.53
C LYS A 123 16.22 -15.07 23.87
N GLU A 124 16.41 -15.83 24.94
CA GLU A 124 16.65 -15.28 26.27
C GLU A 124 17.89 -14.38 26.30
N GLY A 125 17.79 -13.23 26.98
CA GLY A 125 18.88 -12.28 27.16
C GLY A 125 19.11 -11.28 26.03
N LYS A 126 18.38 -11.37 24.91
CA LYS A 126 18.43 -10.34 23.84
C LYS A 126 17.52 -9.17 24.15
N SER A 127 17.96 -7.96 23.79
CA SER A 127 17.07 -6.80 23.81
C SER A 127 16.06 -6.86 22.66
N HIS A 128 14.97 -6.10 22.78
CA HIS A 128 13.96 -6.02 21.72
C HIS A 128 14.55 -5.48 20.40
N ASP A 129 15.47 -4.52 20.49
CA ASP A 129 16.15 -3.95 19.33
C ASP A 129 17.05 -4.99 18.65
N ASP A 130 17.79 -5.79 19.43
CA ASP A 130 18.63 -6.89 18.89
C ASP A 130 17.78 -7.94 18.16
N VAL A 131 16.63 -8.30 18.73
CA VAL A 131 15.69 -9.24 18.10
C VAL A 131 15.14 -8.67 16.79
N CYS A 132 14.77 -7.39 16.78
CA CYS A 132 14.28 -6.72 15.59
C CYS A 132 15.34 -6.69 14.48
N GLU A 133 16.58 -6.35 14.83
CA GLU A 133 17.70 -6.28 13.88
C GLU A 133 18.01 -7.65 13.28
N ASP A 134 18.10 -8.69 14.11
CA ASP A 134 18.29 -10.07 13.63
C ASP A 134 17.17 -10.51 12.68
N PHE A 135 15.92 -10.16 12.99
CA PHE A 135 14.77 -10.46 12.16
C PHE A 135 14.86 -9.75 10.80
N ILE A 136 15.20 -8.46 10.78
CA ILE A 136 15.33 -7.67 9.54
C ILE A 136 16.46 -8.21 8.68
N GLN A 137 17.61 -8.50 9.29
CA GLN A 137 18.74 -9.11 8.58
C GLN A 137 18.31 -10.45 7.97
N HIS A 138 17.60 -11.30 8.70
CA HIS A 138 17.08 -12.55 8.16
C HIS A 138 16.11 -12.35 6.98
N GLN A 139 15.18 -11.38 7.09
CA GLN A 139 14.25 -11.05 6.00
C GLN A 139 15.00 -10.53 4.77
N TYR A 140 16.05 -9.72 4.97
CA TYR A 140 16.89 -9.23 3.89
C TYR A 140 17.61 -10.37 3.16
N GLU A 141 18.27 -11.27 3.90
CA GLU A 141 18.98 -12.42 3.31
C GLU A 141 18.01 -13.34 2.57
N THR A 142 16.80 -13.53 3.12
CA THR A 142 15.76 -14.37 2.51
C THR A 142 15.24 -13.78 1.21
N LEU A 143 14.94 -12.48 1.18
CA LEU A 143 14.36 -11.81 0.00
C LEU A 143 15.41 -11.47 -1.07
N SER A 144 16.65 -11.17 -0.67
CA SER A 144 17.74 -10.85 -1.60
C SER A 144 18.50 -12.08 -2.10
N GLY A 145 18.46 -13.19 -1.37
CA GLY A 145 19.28 -14.38 -1.63
C GLY A 145 20.77 -14.20 -1.27
N VAL A 146 21.16 -13.07 -0.68
CA VAL A 146 22.55 -12.77 -0.31
C VAL A 146 22.73 -12.99 1.19
N GLN A 147 23.49 -14.02 1.56
CA GLN A 147 23.77 -14.34 2.97
C GLN A 147 24.96 -13.56 3.53
N GLY A 148 24.90 -13.16 4.80
CA GLY A 148 26.01 -12.58 5.55
C GLY A 148 26.35 -11.13 5.19
N LYS A 149 25.62 -10.52 4.25
CA LYS A 149 25.78 -9.10 3.91
C LYS A 149 24.79 -8.29 4.73
N ILE A 150 25.27 -7.26 5.44
CA ILE A 150 24.43 -6.32 6.17
C ILE A 150 23.42 -5.69 5.22
N HIS A 151 22.15 -5.67 5.62
CA HIS A 151 21.11 -5.06 4.81
C HIS A 151 21.38 -3.56 4.56
N PRO A 152 20.97 -3.00 3.40
CA PRO A 152 21.11 -1.58 3.16
C PRO A 152 20.36 -0.74 4.20
N ALA A 153 20.86 0.47 4.44
CA ALA A 153 20.12 1.45 5.24
C ALA A 153 18.72 1.66 4.65
N LEU A 154 17.72 1.77 5.53
CA LEU A 154 16.31 1.99 5.19
C LEU A 154 15.61 0.86 4.42
N TRP A 155 16.29 -0.27 4.16
CA TRP A 155 15.70 -1.38 3.41
C TRP A 155 14.39 -1.88 4.03
N GLU A 156 14.34 -1.98 5.36
CA GLU A 156 13.17 -2.38 6.13
C GLU A 156 11.93 -1.53 5.81
N TYR A 157 12.13 -0.23 5.58
CA TYR A 157 11.00 0.68 5.38
C TYR A 157 10.39 0.59 3.99
N GLY A 158 11.14 0.10 3.00
CA GLY A 158 10.64 -0.15 1.65
C GLY A 158 9.95 -1.52 1.50
N HIS A 159 10.39 -2.51 2.27
CA HIS A 159 9.98 -3.91 2.09
C HIS A 159 9.07 -4.42 3.22
N LEU A 160 9.22 -3.88 4.43
CA LEU A 160 8.55 -4.33 5.65
C LEU A 160 7.73 -3.17 6.27
N ASN A 161 6.84 -2.57 5.50
CA ASN A 161 6.06 -1.36 5.87
C ASN A 161 5.29 -1.45 7.20
N ILE A 162 5.04 -2.65 7.69
CA ILE A 162 4.25 -2.91 8.90
C ILE A 162 5.17 -3.12 10.10
N PHE A 163 6.45 -3.40 9.86
CA PHE A 163 7.42 -3.74 10.89
C PHE A 163 7.69 -2.58 11.84
N LEU A 164 7.62 -1.33 11.36
CA LEU A 164 7.73 -0.17 12.25
C LEU A 164 6.61 -0.13 13.31
N ALA A 165 5.39 -0.57 12.97
CA ALA A 165 4.31 -0.68 13.96
C ALA A 165 4.59 -1.81 14.96
N TYR A 166 5.12 -2.95 14.50
CA TYR A 166 5.59 -3.99 15.42
C TYR A 166 6.66 -3.46 16.37
N ARG A 167 7.72 -2.83 15.84
CA ARG A 167 8.83 -2.29 16.63
C ARG A 167 8.35 -1.32 17.72
N MET A 168 7.34 -0.50 17.43
CA MET A 168 6.81 0.49 18.36
C MET A 168 5.82 -0.04 19.40
N TYR A 169 5.01 -1.05 19.06
CA TYR A 169 3.87 -1.45 19.90
C TYR A 169 3.94 -2.86 20.46
N TYR A 170 4.93 -3.66 20.06
CA TYR A 170 5.05 -5.05 20.46
C TYR A 170 6.39 -5.28 21.14
N LYS A 171 6.41 -6.25 22.05
CA LYS A 171 7.62 -6.74 22.71
C LYS A 171 7.56 -8.25 22.74
N GLY A 172 8.42 -8.88 21.95
CA GLY A 172 8.34 -10.33 21.71
C GLY A 172 7.12 -10.72 20.88
N ASP A 173 6.26 -11.58 21.41
CA ASP A 173 5.08 -12.15 20.74
C ASP A 173 3.76 -11.45 21.11
N SER A 174 3.81 -10.42 21.94
CA SER A 174 2.63 -9.73 22.47
C SER A 174 2.78 -8.20 22.41
N ILE A 175 1.65 -7.50 22.54
CA ILE A 175 1.62 -6.05 22.65
C ILE A 175 2.39 -5.65 23.92
N ASP A 176 3.23 -4.63 23.83
CA ASP A 176 4.03 -4.18 24.95
C ASP A 176 3.13 -3.63 26.08
N THR A 177 3.18 -4.27 27.25
CA THR A 177 2.39 -3.91 28.43
C THR A 177 2.81 -2.57 29.03
N ASP A 178 4.03 -2.13 28.74
CA ASP A 178 4.61 -0.89 29.23
C ASP A 178 4.34 0.29 28.27
N LEU A 179 3.49 0.09 27.26
CA LEU A 179 3.10 1.14 26.32
C LEU A 179 2.47 2.33 27.05
N PRO A 180 2.89 3.58 26.73
CA PRO A 180 2.19 4.75 27.19
C PRO A 180 0.72 4.72 26.72
N PRO A 181 -0.20 5.31 27.51
CA PRO A 181 -1.57 5.49 27.07
C PRO A 181 -1.59 6.24 25.74
N ALA A 182 -2.60 5.93 24.91
CA ALA A 182 -2.78 6.63 23.66
C ALA A 182 -3.01 8.14 23.91
N ASP A 183 -2.50 8.99 23.02
CA ASP A 183 -2.67 10.43 23.15
C ASP A 183 -4.16 10.80 23.21
N SER A 184 -4.52 11.78 24.05
CA SER A 184 -5.92 12.19 24.18
C SER A 184 -6.44 12.81 22.88
N ILE A 185 -7.63 12.38 22.44
CA ILE A 185 -8.34 12.98 21.30
C ILE A 185 -8.53 14.47 21.57
N ARG A 186 -7.99 15.33 20.68
CA ARG A 186 -8.40 16.73 20.61
C ARG A 186 -9.89 16.80 20.32
N GLU A 187 -10.57 17.88 20.67
CA GLU A 187 -12.01 17.98 20.43
C GLU A 187 -12.34 17.88 18.92
N ILE A 188 -12.68 16.67 18.45
CA ILE A 188 -13.03 16.41 17.04
C ILE A 188 -14.54 16.59 16.88
N ILE A 189 -14.92 17.55 16.04
CA ILE A 189 -16.31 17.78 15.65
C ILE A 189 -16.66 16.77 14.56
N VAL A 190 -17.39 15.72 14.94
CA VAL A 190 -17.83 14.70 13.99
C VAL A 190 -19.17 15.11 13.37
N PRO A 191 -19.32 15.15 12.04
CA PRO A 191 -20.59 15.46 11.40
C PRO A 191 -21.71 14.53 11.87
N THR A 192 -22.85 15.11 12.26
CA THR A 192 -24.05 14.33 12.64
C THR A 192 -24.68 13.67 11.43
N GLU A 193 -24.61 14.34 10.28
CA GLU A 193 -25.13 13.86 9.00
C GLU A 193 -24.01 13.42 8.07
N ARG A 194 -24.31 12.44 7.22
CA ARG A 194 -23.37 11.95 6.21
C ARG A 194 -23.26 13.02 5.11
N PRO A 195 -22.05 13.53 4.80
CA PRO A 195 -21.85 14.45 3.68
C PRO A 195 -22.46 13.93 2.38
N GLU A 196 -23.07 14.82 1.61
CA GLU A 196 -23.75 14.48 0.35
C GLU A 196 -22.81 13.82 -0.67
N GLU A 197 -21.55 14.28 -0.69
CA GLU A 197 -20.47 13.73 -1.52
C GLU A 197 -20.17 12.25 -1.25
N LEU A 198 -20.41 11.79 -0.01
CA LEU A 198 -20.20 10.40 0.37
C LEU A 198 -21.43 9.53 0.09
N LYS A 199 -22.57 10.10 -0.34
CA LYS A 199 -23.74 9.27 -0.69
C LYS A 199 -23.38 8.47 -1.94
N PRO A 200 -23.58 7.12 -1.93
CA PRO A 200 -23.33 6.33 -3.12
C PRO A 200 -24.16 6.92 -4.27
N PRO A 201 -23.59 7.01 -5.49
CA PRO A 201 -24.31 7.55 -6.63
C PRO A 201 -25.64 6.81 -6.71
N LYS A 202 -26.76 7.55 -6.72
CA LYS A 202 -28.09 6.96 -6.86
C LYS A 202 -28.01 6.09 -8.11
N ARG A 203 -27.94 4.75 -7.93
CA ARG A 203 -27.99 3.81 -9.05
C ARG A 203 -29.22 4.22 -9.82
N ARG A 204 -29.03 4.85 -10.98
CA ARG A 204 -30.13 5.13 -11.90
C ARG A 204 -30.77 3.77 -12.08
N LYS A 205 -31.98 3.60 -11.55
CA LYS A 205 -32.79 2.42 -11.83
C LYS A 205 -32.95 2.46 -13.33
N SER A 206 -32.11 1.71 -14.04
CA SER A 206 -32.31 1.42 -15.44
C SER A 206 -33.71 0.84 -15.49
N SER A 207 -34.65 1.65 -15.97
CA SER A 207 -36.00 1.25 -16.31
C SER A 207 -35.84 0.17 -17.37
N GLN A 208 -35.68 -1.08 -16.91
CA GLN A 208 -35.77 -2.25 -17.75
C GLN A 208 -37.15 -2.19 -18.39
N GLN A 209 -37.09 -2.00 -19.69
CA GLN A 209 -38.12 -2.22 -20.67
C GLN A 209 -39.12 -3.27 -20.19
N GLN A 210 -40.37 -2.84 -20.05
CA GLN A 210 -41.51 -3.71 -20.24
C GLN A 210 -41.45 -4.23 -21.68
N GLN A 211 -40.87 -5.42 -21.90
CA GLN A 211 -41.08 -6.14 -23.16
C GLN A 211 -42.45 -6.82 -23.08
N GLY A 212 -43.47 -6.05 -23.46
CA GLY A 212 -44.68 -6.60 -24.05
C GLY A 212 -44.33 -7.17 -25.42
N GLY A 213 -44.78 -8.40 -25.68
CA GLY A 213 -44.45 -9.13 -26.90
C GLY A 213 -44.97 -8.45 -28.18
N ILE A 214 -44.11 -8.35 -29.19
CA ILE A 214 -44.53 -8.13 -30.58
C ILE A 214 -43.68 -9.02 -31.51
N LYS A 215 -44.43 -9.67 -32.40
CA LYS A 215 -44.11 -10.57 -33.51
C LYS A 215 -42.82 -10.28 -34.28
N LYS A 216 -42.15 -11.38 -34.66
CA LYS A 216 -41.15 -11.49 -35.73
C LYS A 216 -41.56 -10.68 -36.96
N LYS A 217 -40.79 -9.64 -37.29
CA LYS A 217 -40.77 -9.01 -38.62
C LYS A 217 -39.32 -8.86 -39.09
N LYS A 218 -39.16 -9.20 -40.36
CA LYS A 218 -37.95 -9.28 -41.19
C LYS A 218 -36.91 -8.19 -40.93
N THR A 219 -35.66 -8.67 -40.90
CA THR A 219 -34.42 -8.10 -41.43
C THR A 219 -34.59 -6.83 -42.28
N GLN A 220 -34.05 -5.74 -41.76
CA GLN A 220 -33.50 -4.64 -42.53
C GLN A 220 -32.17 -4.27 -41.86
N GLN A 221 -31.07 -4.45 -42.58
CA GLN A 221 -29.77 -3.92 -42.23
C GLN A 221 -29.90 -2.41 -42.10
N VAL A 222 -29.69 -1.92 -40.88
CA VAL A 222 -29.32 -0.53 -40.63
C VAL A 222 -27.83 -0.60 -40.35
N GLU A 223 -27.05 -0.05 -41.28
CA GLU A 223 -25.66 0.29 -41.07
C GLU A 223 -25.64 1.33 -39.93
N GLU A 224 -25.36 0.88 -38.71
CA GLU A 224 -24.89 1.76 -37.66
C GLU A 224 -23.47 2.18 -38.06
N GLU A 225 -23.36 3.37 -38.62
CA GLU A 225 -22.12 4.13 -38.65
C GLU A 225 -21.64 4.29 -37.20
N SER A 226 -20.82 3.33 -36.76
CA SER A 226 -19.93 3.45 -35.63
C SER A 226 -19.02 4.63 -35.93
N SER A 227 -19.46 5.84 -35.58
CA SER A 227 -18.64 7.04 -35.57
C SER A 227 -17.53 6.79 -34.54
N THR A 228 -16.44 6.20 -35.00
CA THR A 228 -15.16 6.15 -34.31
C THR A 228 -14.74 7.59 -34.11
N THR A 229 -15.22 8.18 -33.02
CA THR A 229 -14.78 9.49 -32.57
C THR A 229 -13.32 9.30 -32.23
N GLU A 230 -12.43 9.81 -33.07
CA GLU A 230 -10.99 9.75 -32.85
C GLU A 230 -10.70 10.42 -31.51
N MET A 231 -10.43 9.59 -30.50
CA MET A 231 -10.05 10.03 -29.17
C MET A 231 -8.73 10.80 -29.29
N GLN A 232 -8.67 11.98 -28.67
CA GLN A 232 -7.49 12.83 -28.76
C GLN A 232 -6.25 12.09 -28.20
N PRO A 233 -5.05 12.29 -28.78
CA PRO A 233 -3.84 11.59 -28.36
C PRO A 233 -3.53 11.74 -26.86
N GLU A 234 -3.80 12.90 -26.27
CA GLU A 234 -3.56 13.17 -24.85
C GLU A 234 -4.49 12.36 -23.94
N GLU A 235 -5.76 12.25 -24.29
CA GLU A 235 -6.75 11.45 -23.56
C GLU A 235 -6.38 9.97 -23.64
N ARG A 236 -5.92 9.52 -24.81
CA ARG A 236 -5.42 8.16 -25.01
C ARG A 236 -4.21 7.85 -24.11
N ILE A 237 -3.24 8.77 -24.01
CA ILE A 237 -2.08 8.61 -23.14
C ILE A 237 -2.51 8.56 -21.66
N SER A 238 -3.46 9.39 -21.26
CA SER A 238 -4.00 9.38 -19.89
C SER A 238 -4.65 8.04 -19.55
N LEU A 239 -5.49 7.52 -20.45
CA LEU A 239 -6.14 6.22 -20.27
C LEU A 239 -5.14 5.07 -20.20
N LEU A 240 -4.09 5.08 -21.04
CA LEU A 240 -3.02 4.08 -21.00
C LEU A 240 -2.22 4.13 -19.68
N LYS A 241 -1.99 5.32 -19.11
CA LYS A 241 -1.35 5.48 -17.79
C LYS A 241 -2.23 4.92 -16.68
N GLU A 242 -3.54 5.14 -16.77
CA GLU A 242 -4.51 4.60 -15.81
C GLU A 242 -4.56 3.07 -15.89
N VAL A 243 -4.67 2.49 -17.09
CA VAL A 243 -4.63 1.04 -17.30
C VAL A 243 -3.35 0.42 -16.75
N ARG A 244 -2.20 1.08 -16.94
CA ARG A 244 -0.93 0.64 -16.34
C ARG A 244 -1.01 0.62 -14.81
N LEU A 245 -1.54 1.67 -14.18
CA LEU A 245 -1.71 1.71 -12.73
C LEU A 245 -2.61 0.58 -12.22
N TYR A 246 -3.67 0.25 -12.95
CA TYR A 246 -4.54 -0.89 -12.63
C TYR A 246 -3.79 -2.22 -12.75
N LEU A 247 -2.95 -2.41 -13.76
CA LEU A 247 -2.12 -3.61 -13.90
C LEU A 247 -1.11 -3.77 -12.76
N ASP A 248 -0.51 -2.67 -12.30
CA ASP A 248 0.41 -2.68 -11.14
C ASP A 248 -0.32 -3.12 -9.87
N VAL A 249 -1.53 -2.59 -9.64
CA VAL A 249 -2.37 -3.00 -8.51
C VAL A 249 -2.76 -4.47 -8.61
N LEU A 250 -3.07 -5.00 -9.80
CA LEU A 250 -3.39 -6.42 -9.98
C LEU A 250 -2.20 -7.34 -9.68
N CYS A 251 -0.95 -6.86 -9.79
CA CYS A 251 0.22 -7.63 -9.38
C CYS A 251 0.24 -7.90 -7.87
N ASP A 252 -0.25 -6.97 -7.04
CA ASP A 252 -0.33 -7.14 -5.59
C ASP A 252 -1.35 -8.24 -5.18
N PHE A 253 -2.26 -8.63 -6.08
CA PHE A 253 -3.26 -9.68 -5.85
C PHE A 253 -2.80 -11.08 -6.31
N LYS A 254 -1.59 -11.21 -6.87
CA LYS A 254 -1.04 -12.53 -7.26
C LYS A 254 -0.94 -13.44 -6.02
N GLY A 255 -1.56 -14.61 -6.10
CA GLY A 255 -1.62 -15.58 -5.00
C GLY A 255 -2.75 -15.34 -3.99
N VAL A 256 -3.50 -14.22 -4.10
CA VAL A 256 -4.71 -13.94 -3.30
C VAL A 256 -5.97 -14.27 -4.09
N VAL A 257 -5.97 -13.95 -5.39
CA VAL A 257 -7.09 -14.21 -6.33
C VAL A 257 -6.67 -15.32 -7.31
N PRO A 258 -7.58 -16.22 -7.71
CA PRO A 258 -7.28 -17.24 -8.71
C PRO A 258 -6.74 -16.63 -10.01
N GLN A 259 -5.73 -17.27 -10.60
CA GLN A 259 -5.05 -16.73 -11.78
C GLN A 259 -6.01 -16.50 -12.97
N GLY A 260 -7.00 -17.38 -13.15
CA GLY A 260 -8.02 -17.23 -14.20
C GLY A 260 -8.88 -15.98 -14.06
N GLU A 261 -9.22 -15.57 -12.83
CA GLU A 261 -9.97 -14.33 -12.59
C GLU A 261 -9.09 -13.10 -12.86
N LEU A 262 -7.82 -13.13 -12.44
CA LEU A 262 -6.87 -12.05 -12.75
C LEU A 262 -6.67 -11.88 -14.25
N ASP A 263 -6.60 -12.98 -15.01
CA ASP A 263 -6.42 -12.91 -16.45
C ASP A 263 -7.68 -12.45 -17.17
N GLN A 264 -8.87 -12.80 -16.66
CA GLN A 264 -10.13 -12.26 -17.18
C GLN A 264 -10.26 -10.76 -16.91
N ILE A 265 -9.92 -10.28 -15.71
CA ILE A 265 -9.94 -8.84 -15.38
C ILE A 265 -8.93 -8.07 -16.26
N LYS A 266 -7.72 -8.61 -16.47
CA LYS A 266 -6.75 -8.01 -17.39
C LYS A 266 -7.33 -7.92 -18.80
N LYS A 267 -7.93 -9.00 -19.29
CA LYS A 267 -8.54 -9.03 -20.62
C LYS A 267 -9.63 -7.97 -20.76
N GLU A 268 -10.56 -7.88 -19.80
CA GLU A 268 -11.60 -6.85 -19.79
C GLU A 268 -11.03 -5.43 -19.78
N LEU A 269 -9.93 -5.20 -19.05
CA LEU A 269 -9.21 -3.92 -19.01
C LEU A 269 -8.63 -3.54 -20.38
N PHE A 270 -8.08 -4.52 -21.11
CA PHE A 270 -7.57 -4.31 -22.48
C PHE A 270 -8.69 -4.16 -23.52
N ASP A 271 -9.81 -4.89 -23.37
CA ASP A 271 -10.96 -4.80 -24.27
C ASP A 271 -11.66 -3.42 -24.18
N CYS A 272 -11.50 -2.72 -23.05
CA CYS A 272 -11.98 -1.34 -22.87
C CYS A 272 -11.05 -0.27 -23.47
N LEU A 273 -9.86 -0.64 -23.96
CA LEU A 273 -8.96 0.34 -24.57
C LEU A 273 -9.42 0.71 -25.99
N PRO A 274 -9.24 1.98 -26.40
CA PRO A 274 -9.55 2.40 -27.76
C PRO A 274 -8.68 1.65 -28.78
N PRO A 275 -9.22 1.35 -29.98
CA PRO A 275 -8.50 0.64 -31.03
C PRO A 275 -7.20 1.37 -31.39
N LEU A 276 -6.18 0.64 -31.82
CA LEU A 276 -4.89 1.23 -32.20
C LEU A 276 -5.08 2.30 -33.31
N PRO A 277 -4.39 3.45 -33.22
CA PRO A 277 -4.48 4.46 -34.27
C PRO A 277 -3.98 3.87 -35.60
N ALA A 278 -4.71 4.12 -36.69
CA ALA A 278 -4.45 3.52 -37.99
C ALA A 278 -3.16 4.02 -38.66
N ASN A 279 -2.62 5.16 -38.23
CA ASN A 279 -1.44 5.79 -38.82
C ASN A 279 -0.18 5.57 -37.96
N GLU A 280 0.85 4.94 -38.54
CA GLU A 280 2.12 4.64 -37.87
C GLU A 280 2.88 5.88 -37.38
N LYS A 281 2.59 7.07 -37.94
CA LYS A 281 3.23 8.34 -37.54
C LYS A 281 2.84 8.78 -36.12
N ASP A 282 1.64 8.45 -35.64
CA ASP A 282 1.17 8.76 -34.29
C ASP A 282 1.76 7.81 -33.22
N ILE A 283 2.33 6.69 -33.63
CA ILE A 283 2.98 5.71 -32.74
C ILE A 283 4.35 6.24 -32.24
N SER A 284 4.91 7.26 -32.90
CA SER A 284 6.21 7.86 -32.53
C SER A 284 6.18 8.48 -31.12
N GLY A 285 5.05 9.10 -30.71
CA GLY A 285 4.85 9.59 -29.34
C GLY A 285 4.74 8.47 -28.30
N ILE A 286 4.17 7.32 -28.68
CA ILE A 286 4.03 6.13 -27.82
C ILE A 286 5.38 5.41 -27.64
N LYS A 287 6.23 5.39 -28.66
CA LYS A 287 7.60 4.84 -28.55
C LYS A 287 8.49 5.66 -27.61
N LYS A 288 8.24 6.97 -27.47
CA LYS A 288 8.96 7.84 -26.53
C LYS A 288 8.68 7.47 -25.06
N LEU A 289 7.45 7.04 -24.73
CA LEU A 289 7.09 6.46 -23.42
C LEU A 289 7.83 5.15 -23.10
N LYS A 290 8.35 4.44 -24.11
CA LYS A 290 9.21 3.26 -23.97
C LYS A 290 10.69 3.61 -23.78
N MET A 291 11.12 4.82 -24.14
CA MET A 291 12.53 5.24 -24.07
C MET A 291 12.90 5.94 -22.76
N ASP A 292 11.96 6.58 -22.06
CA ASP A 292 12.21 7.17 -20.74
C ASP A 292 12.23 6.14 -19.58
N ILE A 293 12.25 4.85 -19.93
CA ILE A 293 12.34 3.73 -19.00
C ILE A 293 13.43 2.81 -19.54
N GLU A 294 14.65 3.01 -19.08
CA GLU A 294 15.74 2.08 -19.31
C GLU A 294 15.32 0.67 -18.81
N PRO A 295 15.45 -0.37 -19.63
CA PRO A 295 15.39 -1.73 -19.12
C PRO A 295 16.69 -2.00 -18.35
N GLU A 296 16.57 -2.39 -17.08
CA GLU A 296 17.69 -3.05 -16.40
C GLU A 296 18.11 -4.26 -17.27
N GLU A 297 19.34 -4.20 -17.76
CA GLU A 297 19.97 -5.24 -18.56
C GLU A 297 19.94 -6.57 -17.79
N GLN A 298 19.14 -7.51 -18.29
CA GLN A 298 19.32 -8.93 -17.96
C GLN A 298 20.60 -9.41 -18.66
N GLY A 299 21.69 -9.34 -17.91
CA GLY A 299 22.97 -9.93 -18.27
C GLY A 299 22.82 -11.42 -18.57
N SER A 300 23.07 -11.77 -19.82
CA SER A 300 23.30 -13.13 -20.28
C SER A 300 24.65 -13.62 -19.76
N GLN A 301 24.66 -14.74 -19.02
CA GLN A 301 25.83 -15.62 -18.98
C GLN A 301 25.39 -17.07 -19.06
N SER A 302 25.48 -17.61 -20.27
CA SER A 302 25.84 -19.00 -20.49
C SER A 302 27.28 -19.23 -20.04
N ASN A 303 27.52 -20.26 -19.25
CA ASN A 303 28.70 -21.11 -19.44
C ASN A 303 28.42 -22.51 -18.90
N GLU A 304 28.53 -23.48 -19.82
CA GLU A 304 28.70 -24.90 -19.54
C GLU A 304 29.92 -25.13 -18.65
N SER A 305 29.80 -26.07 -17.71
CA SER A 305 30.91 -26.93 -17.30
C SER A 305 30.35 -28.24 -16.77
N ALA A 306 30.55 -29.29 -17.56
CA ALA A 306 30.36 -30.67 -17.14
C ALA A 306 31.39 -31.05 -16.06
N VAL A 307 30.95 -31.78 -15.03
CA VAL A 307 31.84 -32.63 -14.22
C VAL A 307 31.13 -33.95 -13.94
N VAL A 308 31.74 -35.00 -14.50
CA VAL A 308 31.56 -36.44 -14.23
C VAL A 308 32.20 -36.79 -12.88
N PHE A 309 31.81 -37.95 -12.33
CA PHE A 309 32.40 -38.78 -11.24
C PHE A 309 31.52 -38.84 -9.99
N SER A 310 31.31 -39.97 -9.33
CA SER A 310 31.44 -41.40 -9.66
C SER A 310 30.85 -42.16 -8.49
N ASN A 311 30.18 -43.26 -8.80
CA ASN A 311 29.70 -44.23 -7.84
C ASN A 311 30.89 -45.01 -7.24
N THR A 312 31.08 -44.96 -5.92
CA THR A 312 31.81 -45.99 -5.17
C THR A 312 31.17 -46.12 -3.80
N GLY A 313 30.62 -47.30 -3.54
CA GLY A 313 29.99 -47.63 -2.28
C GLY A 313 30.98 -47.90 -1.14
N ARG A 314 30.46 -47.78 0.08
CA ARG A 314 30.51 -48.77 1.14
C ARG A 314 29.40 -48.48 2.12
#